data_AF-A0AAU9UMV0-F1
#
_entry.id   AF-A0AAU9UMV0-F1
#
_cell.length_a   1.000
_cell.length_b   1.000
_cell.length_c   1.000
_cell.angle_alpha   90.00
_cell.angle_beta   90.00
_cell.angle_gamma   90.00
#
_symmetry.space_group_name_H-M   'P 1'
#
loop_
_entity.id
_entity.type
_entity.pdbx_description
1 polymer ?
#
loop_
_entity_poly.entity_id
_entity_poly.type
_entity_poly.pdbx_seq_one_letter_code
_entity_poly.pdbx_strand_id
1 'polypeptide(L)'
;MTSSVAPVVANLWMEHVEEIALRTVPITVLIWKKYVNDVIGILPGNNTGPLRCLDCLRAETNHWIELHEPKILANERHSHHDSLERRLR
;
A
#
# COMPACT_ATOMS: atom_id res chain seq x y z
N MET A 1 -13.26 8.00 -20.57
CA MET A 1 -11.97 8.28 -21.23
C MET A 1 -12.07 7.80 -22.68
N THR A 2 -11.84 8.64 -23.68
CA THR A 2 -12.01 8.30 -25.12
C THR A 2 -10.72 8.43 -25.95
N SER A 3 -9.58 8.74 -25.32
CA SER A 3 -8.29 8.85 -26.01
C SER A 3 -7.56 7.51 -26.02
N SER A 4 -7.01 7.14 -27.19
CA SER A 4 -6.19 5.94 -27.38
C SER A 4 -4.84 6.02 -26.63
N VAL A 5 -4.38 7.22 -26.30
CA VAL A 5 -3.09 7.47 -25.62
C VAL A 5 -3.25 7.50 -24.10
N ALA A 6 -4.46 7.74 -23.60
CA ALA A 6 -4.72 7.86 -22.16
C ALA A 6 -4.26 6.66 -21.32
N PRO A 7 -4.42 5.39 -21.75
CA PRO A 7 -3.94 4.25 -20.97
C PRO A 7 -2.41 4.22 -20.84
N VAL A 8 -1.69 4.66 -21.87
CA VAL A 8 -0.21 4.68 -21.90
C VAL A 8 0.30 5.75 -20.94
N VAL A 9 -0.27 6.95 -21.00
CA VAL A 9 0.10 8.06 -20.09
C VAL A 9 -0.22 7.71 -18.65
N ALA A 10 -1.37 7.08 -18.40
CA ALA A 10 -1.73 6.62 -17.07
C ALA A 10 -0.74 5.60 -16.52
N ASN A 11 -0.30 4.63 -17.34
CA ASN A 11 0.71 3.65 -16.91
C ASN A 11 2.06 4.31 -16.56
N LEU A 12 2.53 5.24 -17.40
CA LEU A 12 3.78 5.98 -17.15
C LEU A 12 3.69 6.78 -15.84
N TRP A 13 2.55 7.40 -15.59
CA TRP A 13 2.32 8.10 -14.33
C TRP A 13 2.32 7.15 -13.13
N MET A 14 1.68 5.99 -13.23
CA MET A 14 1.68 4.98 -12.18
C MET A 14 3.08 4.39 -11.91
N GLU A 15 3.97 4.33 -12.90
CA GLU A 15 5.41 4.04 -12.72
C GLU A 15 6.09 5.07 -11.83
N HIS A 16 5.87 6.34 -12.08
CA HIS A 16 6.43 7.39 -11.23
C HIS A 16 5.92 7.32 -9.79
N VAL A 17 4.62 7.05 -9.60
CA VAL A 17 4.01 6.89 -8.26
C VAL A 17 4.59 5.69 -7.51
N GLU A 18 4.81 4.57 -8.20
CA GLU A 18 5.45 3.39 -7.61
C GLU A 18 6.89 3.69 -7.17
N GLU A 19 7.67 4.41 -7.99
CA GLU A 19 9.03 4.79 -7.63
C GLU A 19 9.06 5.68 -6.37
N ILE A 20 8.15 6.66 -6.29
CA ILE A 20 7.98 7.48 -5.09
C ILE A 20 7.63 6.58 -3.89
N ALA A 21 6.61 5.73 -4.02
CA ALA A 21 6.17 4.83 -2.94
C ALA A 21 7.33 3.97 -2.40
N LEU A 22 8.08 3.33 -3.29
CA LEU A 22 9.19 2.44 -2.90
C LEU A 22 10.37 3.22 -2.29
N ARG A 23 10.59 4.47 -2.69
CA ARG A 23 11.67 5.32 -2.14
C ARG A 23 11.31 5.92 -0.79
N THR A 24 10.06 6.32 -0.59
CA THR A 24 9.66 7.17 0.55
C THR A 24 9.12 6.37 1.73
N VAL A 25 8.65 5.15 1.50
CA VAL A 25 8.01 4.35 2.53
C VAL A 25 9.08 3.57 3.32
N PRO A 26 9.26 3.84 4.62
CA PRO A 26 10.25 3.16 5.46
C PRO A 26 9.74 1.80 5.95
N ILE A 27 9.04 1.06 5.08
CA ILE A 27 8.43 -0.23 5.38
C ILE A 27 8.77 -1.16 4.22
N THR A 28 9.23 -2.36 4.55
CA THR A 28 9.45 -3.41 3.56
C THR A 28 8.12 -3.81 2.96
N VAL A 29 7.84 -3.37 1.73
CA VAL A 29 6.69 -3.83 0.97
C VAL A 29 6.99 -5.24 0.43
N LEU A 30 6.15 -6.22 0.77
CA LEU A 30 6.37 -7.61 0.34
C LEU A 30 5.95 -7.78 -1.13
N ILE A 31 4.79 -7.22 -1.47
CA ILE A 31 4.26 -7.20 -2.84
C ILE A 31 3.65 -5.83 -3.09
N TRP A 32 3.96 -5.24 -4.23
CA TRP A 32 3.34 -4.02 -4.73
C TRP A 32 2.84 -4.28 -6.15
N LYS A 33 1.55 -4.09 -6.37
CA LYS A 33 0.95 -4.20 -7.70
C LYS A 33 0.06 -3.01 -7.96
N LYS A 34 0.36 -2.27 -9.03
CA LYS A 34 -0.38 -1.08 -9.44
C LYS A 34 -1.30 -1.36 -10.64
N TYR A 35 -2.39 -0.62 -10.67
CA TYR A 35 -3.33 -0.47 -11.77
C TYR A 35 -3.60 1.02 -11.95
N VAL A 36 -4.22 1.41 -13.06
CA VAL A 36 -4.47 2.83 -13.39
C VAL A 36 -5.20 3.60 -12.26
N ASN A 37 -6.10 2.93 -11.52
CA ASN A 37 -6.88 3.54 -10.44
C ASN A 37 -6.63 2.94 -9.05
N ASP A 38 -5.93 1.81 -8.97
CA ASP A 38 -5.82 1.03 -7.73
C ASP A 38 -4.39 0.58 -7.48
N VAL A 39 -4.01 0.52 -6.21
CA VAL A 39 -2.76 -0.09 -5.77
C VAL A 39 -3.07 -1.17 -4.76
N ILE A 40 -2.54 -2.36 -5.00
CA ILE A 40 -2.62 -3.51 -4.10
C ILE A 40 -1.23 -3.72 -3.51
N GLY A 41 -1.11 -3.52 -2.20
CA GLY A 41 0.11 -3.76 -1.45
C GLY A 41 -0.08 -4.87 -0.43
N ILE A 42 0.92 -5.74 -0.28
CA ILE A 42 1.04 -6.65 0.86
C ILE A 42 2.15 -6.10 1.76
N LEU A 43 1.75 -5.78 2.99
CA LEU A 43 2.61 -5.18 4.00
C LEU A 43 2.82 -6.17 5.16
N PRO A 44 3.93 -6.07 5.90
CA PRO A 44 4.15 -6.83 7.12
C PRO A 44 3.03 -6.54 8.11
N GLY A 45 2.64 -7.53 8.93
CA GLY A 45 1.46 -7.53 9.81
C GLY A 45 1.45 -6.52 10.97
N ASN A 46 2.06 -5.34 10.82
CA ASN A 46 1.82 -4.21 11.70
C ASN A 46 0.61 -3.40 11.20
N ASN A 47 -0.33 -3.10 12.10
CA ASN A 47 -1.55 -2.36 11.73
C ASN A 47 -1.28 -0.89 11.36
N THR A 48 -0.06 -0.38 11.60
CA THR A 48 0.34 1.01 11.31
C THR A 48 0.97 1.17 9.92
N GLY A 49 1.33 0.08 9.25
CA GLY A 49 2.07 0.10 7.99
C GLY A 49 1.30 0.72 6.83
N PRO A 50 0.02 0.34 6.61
CA PRO A 50 -0.77 0.90 5.51
C PRO A 50 -0.96 2.41 5.63
N LEU A 51 -1.24 2.92 6.83
CA LEU A 51 -1.45 4.35 7.09
C LEU A 51 -0.17 5.16 6.88
N ARG A 52 0.96 4.69 7.41
CA ARG A 52 2.26 5.34 7.20
C ARG A 52 2.66 5.37 5.72
N CYS A 53 2.40 4.28 5.00
CA CYS A 53 2.64 4.21 3.56
C CYS A 53 1.85 5.31 2.82
N LEU A 54 0.55 5.44 3.15
CA LEU A 54 -0.33 6.46 2.59
C LEU A 54 0.14 7.88 2.93
N ASP A 55 0.56 8.14 4.16
CA ASP A 55 1.03 9.45 4.59
C ASP A 55 2.30 9.88 3.83
N CYS A 56 3.27 8.97 3.68
CA CYS A 56 4.47 9.21 2.88
C CYS A 56 4.13 9.51 1.41
N LEU A 57 3.20 8.75 0.84
CA LEU A 57 2.75 8.96 -0.55
C LEU A 57 2.02 10.29 -0.73
N ARG A 58 1.14 10.66 0.21
CA ARG A 58 0.45 11.96 0.20
C ARG A 58 1.45 13.11 0.28
N ALA A 59 2.45 13.01 1.16
CA ALA A 59 3.45 14.06 1.36
C ALA A 59 4.34 14.33 0.13
N GLU A 60 4.48 13.35 -0.78
CA GLU A 60 5.31 13.50 -1.99
C GLU A 60 4.47 13.85 -3.22
N THR A 61 3.29 13.24 -3.35
CA THR A 61 2.38 13.49 -4.48
C THR A 61 1.64 14.81 -4.36
N ASN A 62 1.57 15.36 -3.13
CA ASN A 62 1.24 16.72 -2.70
C ASN A 62 -0.08 17.34 -3.22
N HIS A 63 -0.45 17.22 -4.50
CA HIS A 63 -1.69 17.80 -5.06
C HIS A 63 -2.16 17.13 -6.37
N TRP A 64 -1.36 16.22 -6.96
CA TRP A 64 -1.63 15.69 -8.31
C TRP A 64 -2.53 14.45 -8.32
N ILE A 65 -2.71 13.82 -7.16
CA ILE A 65 -3.44 12.56 -7.01
C ILE A 65 -4.27 12.62 -5.73
N GLU A 66 -5.56 12.32 -5.84
CA GLU A 66 -6.42 12.13 -4.69
C GLU A 66 -6.32 10.66 -4.25
N LEU A 67 -5.64 10.44 -3.12
CA LEU A 67 -5.52 9.10 -2.53
C LEU A 67 -6.67 8.87 -1.54
N HIS A 68 -7.58 7.96 -1.90
CA HIS A 68 -8.64 7.51 -1.01
C HIS A 68 -8.10 6.66 0.14
N GLU A 69 -8.89 6.57 1.21
CA GLU A 69 -8.55 5.77 2.39
C GLU A 69 -8.32 4.29 2.01
N PRO A 70 -7.24 3.66 2.51
CA PRO A 70 -6.87 2.31 2.14
C PRO A 70 -7.91 1.31 2.66
N LYS A 71 -8.34 0.40 1.79
CA LYS A 71 -9.21 -0.71 2.18
C LYS A 71 -8.35 -1.92 2.54
N ILE A 72 -8.42 -2.36 3.80
CA ILE A 72 -7.75 -3.58 4.24
C ILE A 72 -8.59 -4.77 3.78
N LEU A 73 -8.11 -5.48 2.76
CA LEU A 73 -8.82 -6.61 2.15
C LEU A 73 -8.66 -7.92 2.93
N ALA A 74 -7.51 -8.11 3.58
CA ALA A 74 -7.22 -9.27 4.42
C ALA A 74 -6.21 -8.88 5.51
N ASN A 75 -6.36 -9.44 6.71
CA ASN A 75 -5.40 -9.31 7.80
C ASN A 75 -5.28 -10.65 8.51
N GLU A 76 -4.18 -11.37 8.27
CA GLU A 76 -3.88 -12.57 9.03
C GLU A 76 -3.37 -12.17 10.42
N ARG A 77 -4.27 -12.15 11.41
CA ARG A 77 -3.84 -12.25 12.80
C ARG A 77 -3.35 -13.67 13.02
N HIS A 78 -2.04 -13.88 13.02
CA HIS A 78 -1.45 -15.04 13.70
C HIS A 78 -1.66 -14.87 15.21
N SER A 79 -2.90 -15.02 15.69
CA SER A 79 -3.26 -15.01 17.09
C SER A 79 -3.56 -16.43 17.55
N HIS A 80 -2.57 -17.33 17.58
CA HIS A 80 -2.77 -18.67 18.15
C HIS A 80 -1.47 -19.38 18.62
N HIS A 81 -0.53 -18.65 19.26
CA HIS A 81 0.59 -19.34 19.94
C HIS A 81 0.84 -18.93 21.41
N ASP A 82 0.19 -17.89 21.94
CA ASP A 82 0.46 -17.42 23.31
C ASP A 82 -0.60 -17.82 24.36
N SER A 83 -1.63 -18.58 23.98
CA SER A 83 -2.71 -18.95 24.91
C SER A 83 -2.54 -20.32 25.60
N LEU A 84 -1.58 -21.16 25.18
CA LEU A 84 -1.38 -22.48 25.79
C LEU A 84 -0.30 -22.49 26.88
N GLU A 85 0.68 -21.58 26.83
CA GLU A 85 1.75 -21.47 27.84
C GLU A 85 1.29 -20.85 29.18
N ARG A 86 0.12 -20.19 29.23
CA ARG A 86 -0.43 -19.60 30.46
C ARG A 86 -1.38 -20.49 31.26
N ARG A 87 -1.72 -21.71 30.76
CA ARG A 87 -2.55 -22.68 31.49
C ARG A 87 -1.74 -23.79 32.18
N LEU A 88 -0.42 -23.76 32.09
CA LEU A 88 0.51 -24.73 32.69
C LEU A 88 1.44 -24.13 33.75
N ARG A 89 1.12 -22.94 34.29
CA ARG A 89 1.72 -22.40 35.51
C ARG A 89 0.67 -22.09 36.55
#